data_AF-A0A6N8JEK0-F1
#
_entry.id   AF-A0A6N8JEK0-F1
#
_cell.length_a   1.000
_cell.length_b   1.000
_cell.length_c   1.000
_cell.angle_alpha   90.00
_cell.angle_beta   90.00
_cell.angle_gamma   90.00
#
_symmetry.space_group_name_H-M   'P 1'
#
loop_
_entity.id
_entity.type
_entity.pdbx_description
1 polymer ?
#
loop_
_entity_poly.entity_id
_entity_poly.type
_entity_poly.pdbx_seq_one_letter_code
_entity_poly.pdbx_strand_id
1 'polypeptide(L)'
;MTFLTSLQLRVLKTSLIPALITWGLTDYYSLPAPVNTFVIVGVFFLWEFIIEKEWKNTAVAGGVIIAFFGLQYLLNVYFIGKFFIEDYLVNNHDGHLNVNNWIVITHLNMFIAYLMVIITRFHLKGTEKKYTAGILAALIFYLLPKTGNPFSSGPPHFIIYPLLQNWCNIIFYYVLVFLIENGFSNKNIFEKLYSKIQVLNKWEYLFIWIAISFIWLGCVGDLNTRIEVMFAKDSMNGEPLLISGIFMLACVLFLYAGTLMMRNLSTSRALTTGWYSPWLLLLHLIPGVNVIAVALCFFSAEREGTVVDNGLDYTNADRGLAKKIMITIGIIVTVYNIYNMLVVPTGLRLLGIGILLVVYLLKIVAYIRLPYNKIFVYVAVGFNILTIAYSIDDRFIIYLSLIYLYYYFLIELFYPELEPEDIMEVKNVQGI
;
A
#
# COMPACT_ATOMS: atom_id res chain seq x y z
N MET A 1 16.19 -19.08 -3.05
CA MET A 1 15.32 -19.24 -1.85
C MET A 1 14.14 -18.30 -2.03
N THR A 2 12.91 -18.82 -1.91
CA THR A 2 11.66 -18.12 -2.23
C THR A 2 11.06 -17.42 -0.99
N PHE A 3 10.27 -16.37 -1.19
CA PHE A 3 9.50 -15.70 -0.12
C PHE A 3 8.33 -16.54 0.37
N LEU A 4 7.74 -17.32 -0.53
CA LEU A 4 6.52 -18.08 -0.32
C LEU A 4 6.79 -19.54 -0.64
N THR A 5 6.18 -20.43 0.14
CA THR A 5 6.19 -21.85 -0.15
C THR A 5 5.27 -22.18 -1.32
N SER A 6 5.43 -23.36 -1.93
CA SER A 6 4.54 -23.82 -2.99
C SER A 6 3.07 -23.90 -2.54
N LEU A 7 2.84 -24.16 -1.26
CA LEU A 7 1.50 -24.24 -0.66
C LEU A 7 0.89 -22.84 -0.50
N GLN A 8 1.64 -21.89 0.05
CA GLN A 8 1.25 -20.49 0.16
C GLN A 8 0.94 -19.88 -1.22
N LEU A 9 1.75 -20.18 -2.24
CA LEU A 9 1.48 -19.78 -3.62
C LEU A 9 0.21 -20.42 -4.19
N ARG A 10 -0.13 -21.65 -3.79
CA ARG A 10 -1.39 -22.30 -4.20
C ARG A 10 -2.58 -21.55 -3.62
N VAL A 11 -2.54 -21.19 -2.34
CA VAL A 11 -3.60 -20.40 -1.66
C VAL A 11 -3.82 -19.07 -2.39
N LEU A 12 -2.74 -18.36 -2.73
CA LEU A 12 -2.83 -17.09 -3.46
C LEU A 12 -3.35 -17.25 -4.89
N LYS A 13 -2.94 -18.29 -5.62
CA LYS A 13 -3.45 -18.58 -6.98
C LYS A 13 -4.94 -18.91 -7.00
N THR A 14 -5.46 -19.49 -5.93
CA THR A 14 -6.89 -19.84 -5.81
C THR A 14 -7.71 -18.76 -5.09
N SER A 15 -7.10 -17.64 -4.68
CA SER A 15 -7.75 -16.54 -3.94
C SER A 15 -8.89 -15.85 -4.67
N LEU A 16 -9.03 -16.03 -5.99
CA LEU A 16 -10.18 -15.51 -6.73
C LEU A 16 -11.49 -16.22 -6.36
N ILE A 17 -11.42 -17.50 -5.95
CA ILE A 17 -12.60 -18.28 -5.54
C ILE A 17 -13.27 -17.67 -4.29
N PRO A 18 -12.57 -17.44 -3.16
CA PRO A 18 -13.19 -16.80 -2.02
C PRO A 18 -13.67 -15.38 -2.35
N ALA A 19 -12.98 -14.65 -3.23
CA ALA A 19 -13.43 -13.33 -3.69
C ALA A 19 -14.78 -13.39 -4.44
N LEU A 20 -14.94 -14.36 -5.35
CA LEU A 20 -16.19 -14.60 -6.09
C LEU A 20 -17.33 -14.99 -5.16
N ILE A 21 -17.07 -15.81 -4.15
CA ILE A 21 -18.08 -16.20 -3.15
C ILE A 21 -18.51 -14.98 -2.33
N THR A 22 -17.56 -14.20 -1.81
CA THR A 22 -17.85 -12.96 -1.08
C THR A 22 -18.68 -12.01 -1.94
N TRP A 23 -18.26 -11.76 -3.17
CA TRP A 23 -18.94 -10.87 -4.11
C TRP A 23 -20.37 -11.33 -4.45
N GLY A 24 -20.57 -12.63 -4.71
CA GLY A 24 -21.90 -13.16 -4.98
C GLY A 24 -22.86 -13.03 -3.78
N LEU A 25 -22.34 -13.15 -2.56
CA LEU A 25 -23.13 -13.06 -1.33
C LEU A 25 -23.37 -11.61 -0.88
N THR A 26 -22.51 -10.65 -1.25
CA THR A 26 -22.75 -9.23 -0.95
C THR A 26 -23.67 -8.58 -1.98
N ASP A 27 -23.47 -8.85 -3.27
CA ASP A 27 -24.03 -8.01 -4.34
C ASP A 27 -25.20 -8.66 -5.09
N TYR A 28 -25.34 -10.00 -5.05
CA TYR A 28 -26.37 -10.72 -5.83
C TYR A 28 -27.41 -11.45 -4.98
N TYR A 29 -26.95 -12.23 -4.00
CA TYR A 29 -27.81 -13.04 -3.15
C TYR A 29 -27.50 -12.75 -1.68
N SER A 30 -27.90 -11.56 -1.22
CA SER A 30 -27.71 -11.15 0.17
C SER A 30 -28.48 -12.08 1.11
N LEU A 31 -27.75 -12.94 1.82
CA LEU A 31 -28.28 -13.69 2.95
C LEU A 31 -28.62 -12.73 4.10
N PRO A 32 -29.40 -13.17 5.12
CA PRO A 32 -29.60 -12.39 6.33
C PRO A 32 -28.25 -11.89 6.88
N ALA A 33 -28.20 -10.61 7.28
CA ALA A 33 -26.97 -9.91 7.68
C ALA A 33 -25.96 -10.70 8.55
N PRO A 34 -26.38 -11.45 9.60
CA PRO A 34 -25.43 -12.22 10.39
C PRO A 34 -24.82 -13.37 9.58
N VAL A 35 -25.67 -14.12 8.86
CA VAL A 35 -25.25 -15.26 8.03
C VAL A 35 -24.28 -14.79 6.95
N ASN A 36 -24.58 -13.67 6.30
CA ASN A 36 -23.71 -13.11 5.27
C ASN A 36 -22.33 -12.74 5.82
N THR A 37 -22.30 -12.03 6.96
CA THR A 37 -21.05 -11.64 7.64
C THR A 37 -20.20 -12.86 8.01
N PHE A 38 -20.81 -13.91 8.58
CA PHE A 38 -20.07 -15.13 8.95
C PHE A 38 -19.54 -15.90 7.75
N VAL A 39 -20.32 -16.02 6.68
CA VAL A 39 -19.87 -16.73 5.48
C VAL A 39 -18.74 -15.96 4.80
N ILE A 40 -18.83 -14.64 4.71
CA ILE A 40 -17.77 -13.79 4.14
C ILE A 40 -16.47 -13.92 4.95
N VAL A 41 -16.54 -13.71 6.26
CA VAL A 41 -15.37 -13.79 7.15
C VAL A 41 -14.81 -15.21 7.18
N GLY A 42 -15.67 -16.23 7.20
CA GLY A 42 -15.28 -17.64 7.14
C GLY A 42 -14.54 -17.98 5.86
N VAL A 43 -15.12 -17.65 4.70
CA VAL A 43 -14.50 -17.90 3.39
C VAL A 43 -13.19 -17.14 3.24
N PHE A 44 -13.10 -15.92 3.78
CA PHE A 44 -11.89 -15.10 3.74
C PHE A 44 -10.75 -15.70 4.59
N PHE A 45 -10.99 -16.01 5.87
CA PHE A 45 -9.93 -16.41 6.80
C PHE A 45 -9.59 -17.90 6.74
N LEU A 46 -10.56 -18.76 6.38
CA LEU A 46 -10.37 -20.22 6.38
C LEU A 46 -9.80 -20.78 5.08
N TRP A 47 -9.68 -19.95 4.03
CA TRP A 47 -9.32 -20.40 2.68
C TRP A 47 -8.02 -21.20 2.64
N GLU A 48 -7.00 -20.75 3.36
CA GLU A 48 -5.74 -21.48 3.53
C GLU A 48 -5.95 -22.92 4.03
N PHE A 49 -6.63 -23.10 5.15
CA PHE A 49 -6.83 -24.43 5.76
C PHE A 49 -7.68 -25.35 4.87
N ILE A 50 -8.62 -24.80 4.11
CA ILE A 50 -9.42 -25.53 3.13
C ILE A 50 -8.53 -26.06 1.99
N ILE A 51 -7.65 -25.22 1.45
CA ILE A 51 -6.72 -25.61 0.37
C ILE A 51 -5.73 -26.67 0.84
N GLU A 52 -5.32 -26.61 2.11
CA GLU A 52 -4.41 -27.57 2.73
C GLU A 52 -5.10 -28.86 3.19
N LYS A 53 -6.44 -28.90 3.16
CA LYS A 53 -7.26 -30.01 3.65
C LYS A 53 -7.07 -30.29 5.15
N GLU A 54 -6.73 -29.25 5.91
CA GLU A 54 -6.59 -29.33 7.37
C GLU A 54 -7.95 -29.07 8.04
N TRP A 55 -8.87 -30.03 7.92
CA TRP A 55 -10.25 -29.88 8.39
C TRP A 55 -10.37 -29.61 9.88
N LYS A 56 -9.48 -30.19 10.70
CA LYS A 56 -9.42 -29.93 12.14
C LYS A 56 -9.08 -28.46 12.43
N ASN A 57 -8.08 -27.92 11.73
CA ASN A 57 -7.66 -26.52 11.90
C ASN A 57 -8.73 -25.56 11.35
N THR A 58 -9.38 -25.95 10.25
CA THR A 58 -10.55 -25.24 9.69
C THR A 58 -11.67 -25.12 10.72
N ALA A 59 -12.01 -26.22 11.40
CA ALA A 59 -13.07 -26.22 12.41
C ALA A 59 -12.73 -25.35 13.63
N VAL A 60 -11.48 -25.42 14.12
CA VAL A 60 -11.02 -24.58 15.26
C VAL A 60 -11.06 -23.09 14.88
N ALA A 61 -10.48 -22.72 13.74
CA ALA A 61 -10.50 -21.33 13.27
C ALA A 61 -11.94 -20.85 13.00
N GLY A 62 -12.80 -21.70 12.44
CA GLY A 62 -14.22 -21.40 12.24
C GLY A 62 -14.95 -21.13 13.56
N GLY A 63 -14.68 -21.93 14.60
CA GLY A 63 -15.21 -21.70 15.94
C GLY A 63 -14.78 -20.35 16.54
N VAL A 64 -13.52 -19.95 16.35
CA VAL A 64 -13.00 -18.64 16.79
C VAL A 64 -13.67 -17.50 16.02
N ILE A 65 -13.84 -17.63 14.70
CA ILE A 65 -14.55 -16.64 13.89
C ILE A 65 -15.97 -16.45 14.41
N ILE A 66 -16.72 -17.54 14.61
CA ILE A 66 -18.10 -17.48 15.13
C ILE A 66 -18.13 -16.82 16.51
N ALA A 67 -17.22 -17.19 17.41
CA ALA A 67 -17.18 -16.65 18.76
C ALA A 67 -16.93 -15.12 18.77
N PHE A 68 -15.90 -14.65 18.06
CA PHE A 68 -15.50 -13.24 18.14
C PHE A 68 -16.30 -12.32 17.20
N PHE A 69 -16.52 -12.71 15.95
CA PHE A 69 -17.38 -11.93 15.06
C PHE A 69 -18.86 -12.04 15.45
N GLY A 70 -19.27 -13.15 16.07
CA GLY A 70 -20.63 -13.29 16.58
C GLY A 70 -20.87 -12.47 17.84
N LEU A 71 -19.91 -12.44 18.77
CA LEU A 71 -19.95 -11.51 19.89
C LEU A 71 -20.02 -10.06 19.39
N GLN A 72 -19.21 -9.70 18.40
CA GLN A 72 -19.22 -8.36 17.83
C GLN A 72 -20.54 -8.01 17.14
N TYR A 73 -21.13 -8.95 16.41
CA TYR A 73 -22.45 -8.77 15.81
C TYR A 73 -23.52 -8.56 16.89
N LEU A 74 -23.51 -9.38 17.95
CA LEU A 74 -24.44 -9.24 19.08
C LEU A 74 -24.25 -7.88 19.78
N LEU A 75 -23.02 -7.46 20.01
CA LEU A 75 -22.72 -6.15 20.60
C LEU A 75 -23.27 -5.02 19.72
N ASN A 76 -23.00 -5.04 18.43
CA ASN A 76 -23.52 -4.03 17.51
C ASN A 76 -25.06 -4.01 17.46
N VAL A 77 -25.73 -5.16 17.34
CA VAL A 77 -27.20 -5.19 17.24
C VAL A 77 -27.87 -4.82 18.56
N TYR A 78 -27.43 -5.38 19.68
CA TYR A 78 -28.09 -5.19 20.98
C TYR A 78 -27.73 -3.87 21.65
N PHE A 79 -26.50 -3.36 21.51
CA PHE A 79 -26.11 -2.10 22.13
C PHE A 79 -26.45 -0.87 21.26
N ILE A 80 -26.27 -0.91 19.93
CA ILE A 80 -26.62 0.24 19.06
C ILE A 80 -28.13 0.45 19.03
N GLY A 81 -28.92 -0.63 18.88
CA GLY A 81 -30.38 -0.52 18.82
C GLY A 81 -31.02 -0.04 20.12
N LYS A 82 -30.39 -0.31 21.28
CA LYS A 82 -30.99 -0.04 22.59
C LYS A 82 -30.43 1.22 23.25
N PHE A 83 -29.11 1.40 23.31
CA PHE A 83 -28.50 2.55 23.97
C PHE A 83 -28.47 3.80 23.09
N PHE A 84 -28.21 3.66 21.79
CA PHE A 84 -28.04 4.84 20.92
C PHE A 84 -29.38 5.55 20.65
N ILE A 85 -30.45 4.79 20.41
CA ILE A 85 -31.78 5.36 20.15
C ILE A 85 -32.38 5.97 21.43
N GLU A 86 -32.23 5.33 22.59
CA GLU A 86 -32.76 5.86 23.85
C GLU A 86 -32.00 7.09 24.35
N ASP A 87 -30.67 7.12 24.26
CA ASP A 87 -29.87 8.22 24.84
C ASP A 87 -29.82 9.46 23.91
N TYR A 88 -29.81 9.26 22.59
CA TYR A 88 -29.83 10.34 21.59
C TYR A 88 -31.19 11.08 21.56
N LEU A 89 -32.30 10.37 21.78
CA LEU A 89 -33.63 10.97 21.84
C LEU A 89 -33.90 11.72 23.16
N VAL A 90 -33.18 11.39 24.25
CA VAL A 90 -33.46 11.91 25.60
C VAL A 90 -32.51 13.04 26.03
N ASN A 91 -31.22 12.99 25.69
CA ASN A 91 -30.20 13.85 26.30
C ASN A 91 -29.48 14.79 25.31
N ASN A 92 -30.25 15.52 24.50
CA ASN A 92 -29.85 16.28 23.30
C ASN A 92 -28.67 17.29 23.40
N HIS A 93 -27.96 17.42 24.52
CA HIS A 93 -26.80 18.32 24.67
C HIS A 93 -25.49 17.65 25.17
N ASP A 94 -25.51 16.45 25.76
CA ASP A 94 -24.30 15.71 26.20
C ASP A 94 -23.93 14.51 25.30
N GLY A 95 -24.74 14.22 24.28
CA GLY A 95 -24.64 13.04 23.43
C GLY A 95 -23.32 12.90 22.63
N HIS A 96 -22.58 13.98 22.40
CA HIS A 96 -21.34 13.92 21.61
C HIS A 96 -20.22 13.12 22.28
N LEU A 97 -20.11 13.16 23.61
CA LEU A 97 -19.08 12.42 24.36
C LEU A 97 -19.38 10.92 24.43
N ASN A 98 -20.66 10.56 24.55
CA ASN A 98 -21.07 9.15 24.59
C ASN A 98 -20.87 8.48 23.22
N VAL A 99 -21.27 9.15 22.13
CA VAL A 99 -21.11 8.63 20.75
C VAL A 99 -19.65 8.37 20.39
N ASN A 100 -18.73 9.26 20.76
CA ASN A 100 -17.30 9.08 20.50
C ASN A 100 -16.73 7.87 21.25
N ASN A 101 -17.09 7.67 22.52
CA ASN A 101 -16.65 6.51 23.29
C ASN A 101 -17.17 5.19 22.69
N TRP A 102 -18.42 5.17 22.23
CA TRP A 102 -19.01 4.01 21.57
C TRP A 102 -18.29 3.65 20.28
N ILE A 103 -17.99 4.63 19.43
CA ILE A 103 -17.25 4.41 18.19
C ILE A 103 -15.87 3.80 18.51
N VAL A 104 -15.16 4.33 19.50
CA VAL A 104 -13.87 3.78 19.94
C VAL A 104 -14.00 2.32 20.40
N ILE A 105 -15.05 1.99 21.17
CA ILE A 105 -15.33 0.61 21.60
C ILE A 105 -15.59 -0.30 20.39
N THR A 106 -16.38 0.14 19.41
CA THR A 106 -16.63 -0.63 18.19
C THR A 106 -15.34 -0.89 17.40
N HIS A 107 -14.48 0.11 17.28
CA HIS A 107 -13.15 -0.02 16.68
C HIS A 107 -12.26 -1.02 17.43
N LEU A 108 -12.22 -0.94 18.76
CA LEU A 108 -11.47 -1.85 19.62
C LEU A 108 -11.96 -3.29 19.48
N ASN A 109 -13.28 -3.50 19.49
CA ASN A 109 -13.84 -4.85 19.38
C ASN A 109 -13.60 -5.46 17.99
N MET A 110 -13.71 -4.67 16.92
CA MET A 110 -13.33 -5.13 15.58
C MET A 110 -11.85 -5.52 15.52
N PHE A 111 -10.97 -4.71 16.12
CA PHE A 111 -9.55 -5.05 16.22
C PHE A 111 -9.33 -6.35 17.00
N ILE A 112 -10.00 -6.54 18.14
CA ILE A 112 -9.92 -7.78 18.93
C ILE A 112 -10.38 -8.99 18.12
N ALA A 113 -11.47 -8.86 17.35
CA ALA A 113 -11.96 -9.96 16.51
C ALA A 113 -10.92 -10.37 15.46
N TYR A 114 -10.32 -9.41 14.75
CA TYR A 114 -9.21 -9.70 13.82
C TYR A 114 -8.01 -10.29 14.53
N LEU A 115 -7.61 -9.71 15.66
CA LEU A 115 -6.47 -10.16 16.46
C LEU A 115 -6.59 -11.62 16.84
N MET A 116 -7.76 -12.03 17.33
CA MET A 116 -7.99 -13.39 17.79
C MET A 116 -7.98 -14.39 16.63
N VAL A 117 -8.62 -14.08 15.51
CA VAL A 117 -8.60 -14.95 14.32
C VAL A 117 -7.18 -15.11 13.77
N ILE A 118 -6.42 -14.02 13.70
CA ILE A 118 -5.05 -14.03 13.16
C ILE A 118 -4.07 -14.75 14.12
N ILE A 119 -4.16 -14.51 15.43
CA ILE A 119 -3.36 -15.26 16.42
C ILE A 119 -3.69 -16.75 16.34
N THR A 120 -4.96 -17.12 16.23
CA THR A 120 -5.37 -18.51 16.06
C THR A 120 -4.74 -19.11 14.80
N ARG A 121 -4.70 -18.37 13.68
CA ARG A 121 -4.02 -18.84 12.46
C ARG A 121 -2.54 -19.15 12.72
N PHE A 122 -1.78 -18.24 13.31
CA PHE A 122 -0.35 -18.49 13.62
C PHE A 122 -0.15 -19.61 14.65
N HIS A 123 -1.07 -19.75 15.61
CA HIS A 123 -1.04 -20.85 16.57
C HIS A 123 -1.23 -22.20 15.88
N LEU A 124 -2.24 -22.32 15.02
CA LEU A 124 -2.54 -23.56 14.29
C LEU A 124 -1.42 -23.95 13.31
N LYS A 125 -0.70 -22.96 12.78
CA LYS A 125 0.47 -23.16 11.92
C LYS A 125 1.77 -23.48 12.66
N GLY A 126 1.75 -23.47 14.00
CA GLY A 126 2.93 -23.80 14.80
C GLY A 126 4.05 -22.77 14.70
N THR A 127 3.74 -21.50 14.38
CA THR A 127 4.75 -20.43 14.36
C THR A 127 5.32 -20.17 15.76
N GLU A 128 6.64 -20.19 15.92
CA GLU A 128 7.30 -20.05 17.23
C GLU A 128 6.87 -18.77 17.97
N LYS A 129 6.88 -17.62 17.28
CA LYS A 129 6.47 -16.32 17.84
C LYS A 129 5.03 -15.93 17.51
N LYS A 130 4.09 -16.89 17.62
CA LYS A 130 2.68 -16.73 17.23
C LYS A 130 1.97 -15.47 17.75
N TYR A 131 2.20 -15.07 19.01
CA TYR A 131 1.56 -13.87 19.57
C TYR A 131 2.12 -12.59 18.95
N THR A 132 3.44 -12.46 18.85
CA THR A 132 4.08 -11.30 18.22
C THR A 132 3.73 -11.21 16.74
N ALA A 133 3.77 -12.33 16.02
CA ALA A 133 3.35 -12.42 14.63
C ALA A 133 1.87 -12.02 14.45
N GLY A 134 1.00 -12.54 15.32
CA GLY A 134 -0.43 -12.25 15.28
C GLY A 134 -0.76 -10.80 15.59
N ILE A 135 -0.15 -10.20 16.60
CA ILE A 135 -0.32 -8.78 16.93
C ILE A 135 0.14 -7.89 15.76
N LEU A 136 1.32 -8.17 15.20
CA LEU A 136 1.84 -7.38 14.08
C LEU A 136 0.93 -7.48 12.85
N ALA A 137 0.54 -8.69 12.46
CA ALA A 137 -0.34 -8.92 11.31
C ALA A 137 -1.72 -8.29 11.52
N ALA A 138 -2.31 -8.43 12.71
CA ALA A 138 -3.61 -7.84 13.02
C ALA A 138 -3.55 -6.31 13.04
N LEU A 139 -2.47 -5.72 13.56
CA LEU A 139 -2.28 -4.27 13.56
C LEU A 139 -2.20 -3.73 12.14
N ILE A 140 -1.37 -4.33 11.29
CA ILE A 140 -1.22 -3.92 9.89
C ILE A 140 -2.55 -4.09 9.14
N PHE A 141 -3.22 -5.23 9.32
CA PHE A 141 -4.48 -5.52 8.64
C PHE A 141 -5.63 -4.60 9.10
N TYR A 142 -5.70 -4.28 10.39
CA TYR A 142 -6.72 -3.38 10.92
C TYR A 142 -6.55 -1.92 10.48
N LEU A 143 -5.30 -1.49 10.33
CA LEU A 143 -4.94 -0.12 9.92
C LEU A 143 -5.04 0.10 8.41
N LEU A 144 -5.45 -0.90 7.63
CA LEU A 144 -5.65 -0.76 6.19
C LEU A 144 -6.57 0.42 5.84
N PRO A 145 -6.33 1.10 4.71
CA PRO A 145 -7.16 2.20 4.26
C PRO A 145 -8.61 1.71 4.08
N LYS A 146 -9.56 2.43 4.71
CA LYS A 146 -10.98 2.02 4.76
C LYS A 146 -11.85 2.77 3.75
N THR A 147 -11.55 4.03 3.52
CA THR A 147 -12.35 4.95 2.68
C THR A 147 -11.67 5.27 1.35
N GLY A 148 -10.35 5.09 1.28
CA GLY A 148 -9.62 5.07 0.02
C GLY A 148 -9.76 3.74 -0.69
N ASN A 149 -10.88 3.53 -1.36
CA ASN A 149 -10.99 2.40 -2.27
C ASN A 149 -10.34 2.80 -3.60
N PRO A 150 -9.28 2.10 -4.06
CA PRO A 150 -8.61 2.42 -5.32
C PRO A 150 -9.52 2.22 -6.55
N PHE A 151 -10.70 1.62 -6.36
CA PHE A 151 -11.70 1.34 -7.38
C PHE A 151 -13.02 2.12 -7.20
N SER A 152 -13.18 2.95 -6.15
CA SER A 152 -14.45 3.68 -5.91
C SER A 152 -14.58 5.00 -6.66
N SER A 153 -13.50 5.53 -7.23
CA SER A 153 -13.48 6.81 -7.97
C SER A 153 -13.71 6.65 -9.48
N GLY A 154 -13.98 5.43 -9.94
CA GLY A 154 -14.43 5.15 -11.31
C GLY A 154 -15.94 5.41 -11.49
N PRO A 155 -16.44 5.51 -12.73
CA PRO A 155 -17.87 5.63 -12.98
C PRO A 155 -18.64 4.51 -12.24
N PRO A 156 -19.76 4.81 -11.58
CA PRO A 156 -20.41 3.97 -10.56
C PRO A 156 -21.07 2.67 -11.05
N HIS A 157 -20.62 2.07 -12.16
CA HIS A 157 -21.39 1.07 -12.89
C HIS A 157 -20.64 -0.17 -13.38
N PHE A 158 -19.36 -0.37 -13.05
CA PHE A 158 -18.74 -1.68 -13.31
C PHE A 158 -18.91 -2.61 -12.12
N ILE A 159 -19.82 -3.57 -12.30
CA ILE A 159 -20.10 -4.73 -11.47
C ILE A 159 -18.82 -5.48 -11.00
N ILE A 160 -17.70 -5.35 -11.72
CA ILE A 160 -16.41 -5.99 -11.42
C ILE A 160 -15.62 -5.30 -10.29
N TYR A 161 -15.86 -4.02 -9.98
CA TYR A 161 -15.03 -3.30 -9.00
C TYR A 161 -15.08 -3.90 -7.59
N PRO A 162 -16.26 -4.26 -7.02
CA PRO A 162 -16.31 -4.89 -5.70
C PRO A 162 -15.60 -6.25 -5.67
N LEU A 163 -15.70 -7.03 -6.75
CA LEU A 163 -14.98 -8.30 -6.89
C LEU A 163 -13.45 -8.08 -6.86
N LEU A 164 -12.95 -7.11 -7.63
CA LEU A 164 -11.51 -6.81 -7.68
C LEU A 164 -11.00 -6.30 -6.34
N GLN A 165 -11.77 -5.47 -5.64
CA GLN A 165 -11.45 -4.99 -4.29
C GLN A 165 -11.38 -6.16 -3.30
N ASN A 166 -12.38 -7.04 -3.29
CA ASN A 166 -12.39 -8.24 -2.43
C ASN A 166 -11.21 -9.15 -2.72
N TRP A 167 -10.89 -9.35 -4.00
CA TRP A 167 -9.75 -10.17 -4.41
C TRP A 167 -8.41 -9.57 -3.93
N CYS A 168 -8.22 -8.26 -4.09
CA CYS A 168 -7.02 -7.59 -3.60
C CYS A 168 -6.90 -7.61 -2.07
N ASN A 169 -8.02 -7.46 -1.34
CA ASN A 169 -8.04 -7.60 0.12
C ASN A 169 -7.60 -9.00 0.57
N ILE A 170 -8.09 -10.06 -0.09
CA ILE A 170 -7.71 -11.45 0.19
C ILE A 170 -6.23 -11.67 -0.12
N ILE A 171 -5.75 -11.20 -1.28
CA ILE A 171 -4.33 -11.28 -1.65
C ILE A 171 -3.49 -10.57 -0.59
N PHE A 172 -3.85 -9.36 -0.21
CA PHE A 172 -3.09 -8.60 0.79
C PHE A 172 -3.02 -9.34 2.12
N TYR A 173 -4.16 -9.82 2.64
CA TYR A 173 -4.20 -10.58 3.89
C TYR A 173 -3.25 -11.78 3.85
N TYR A 174 -3.32 -12.60 2.80
CA TYR A 174 -2.49 -13.80 2.70
C TYR A 174 -1.02 -13.48 2.46
N VAL A 175 -0.70 -12.48 1.63
CA VAL A 175 0.68 -12.01 1.49
C VAL A 175 1.24 -11.54 2.83
N LEU A 176 0.47 -10.76 3.59
CA LEU A 176 0.87 -10.24 4.90
C LEU A 176 1.16 -11.38 5.89
N VAL A 177 0.21 -12.30 6.09
CA VAL A 177 0.39 -13.38 7.07
C VAL A 177 1.50 -14.35 6.68
N PHE A 178 1.70 -14.61 5.39
CA PHE A 178 2.78 -15.48 4.90
C PHE A 178 4.15 -14.83 5.01
N LEU A 179 4.29 -13.54 4.67
CA LEU A 179 5.56 -12.83 4.85
C LEU A 179 5.94 -12.75 6.34
N ILE A 180 4.97 -12.53 7.23
CA ILE A 180 5.22 -12.51 8.68
C ILE A 180 5.59 -13.91 9.19
N GLU A 181 4.84 -14.95 8.81
CA GLU A 181 5.16 -16.34 9.18
C GLU A 181 6.59 -16.69 8.76
N ASN A 182 6.90 -16.49 7.49
CA ASN A 182 8.18 -16.86 6.93
C ASN A 182 9.31 -15.98 7.51
N GLY A 183 9.06 -14.70 7.78
CA GLY A 183 10.01 -13.79 8.44
C GLY A 183 10.35 -14.20 9.87
N PHE A 184 9.40 -14.75 10.62
CA PHE A 184 9.67 -15.28 11.96
C PHE A 184 10.33 -16.67 11.93
N SER A 185 10.06 -17.49 10.91
CA SER A 185 10.73 -18.78 10.70
C SER A 185 12.14 -18.64 10.13
N ASN A 186 12.41 -17.58 9.37
CA ASN A 186 13.69 -17.31 8.75
C ASN A 186 14.01 -15.82 8.81
N LYS A 187 14.95 -15.45 9.68
CA LYS A 187 15.33 -14.06 9.97
C LYS A 187 15.70 -13.25 8.72
N ASN A 188 16.29 -13.91 7.72
CA ASN A 188 16.77 -13.24 6.50
C ASN A 188 15.63 -12.83 5.57
N ILE A 189 14.38 -13.27 5.79
CA ILE A 189 13.26 -12.92 4.89
C ILE A 189 12.85 -11.46 5.04
N PHE A 190 12.88 -10.89 6.26
CA PHE A 190 12.61 -9.47 6.43
C PHE A 190 13.70 -8.61 5.79
N GLU A 191 14.97 -8.99 5.92
CA GLU A 191 16.10 -8.33 5.28
C GLU A 191 15.98 -8.38 3.74
N LYS A 192 15.57 -9.54 3.19
CA LYS A 192 15.34 -9.70 1.75
C LYS A 192 14.25 -8.79 1.17
N LEU A 193 13.23 -8.41 1.94
CA LEU A 193 12.23 -7.45 1.46
C LEU A 193 12.85 -6.07 1.13
N TYR A 194 13.98 -5.75 1.76
CA TYR A 194 14.74 -4.52 1.51
C TYR A 194 15.80 -4.66 0.41
N SER A 195 16.20 -5.88 0.04
CA SER A 195 17.17 -6.11 -1.03
C SER A 195 16.59 -5.84 -2.42
N LYS A 196 17.41 -5.22 -3.28
CA LYS A 196 17.07 -4.90 -4.68
C LYS A 196 17.53 -5.95 -5.67
N ILE A 197 18.41 -6.87 -5.27
CA ILE A 197 19.15 -7.76 -6.19
C ILE A 197 18.73 -9.23 -6.05
N GLN A 198 17.71 -9.48 -5.24
CA GLN A 198 17.16 -10.81 -5.04
C GLN A 198 16.52 -11.42 -6.30
N VAL A 199 16.52 -12.75 -6.34
CA VAL A 199 15.86 -13.53 -7.39
C VAL A 199 14.41 -13.78 -6.99
N LEU A 200 13.47 -13.26 -7.78
CA LEU A 200 12.04 -13.33 -7.51
C LEU A 200 11.30 -14.19 -8.52
N ASN A 201 10.53 -15.18 -8.03
CA ASN A 201 9.61 -15.91 -8.89
C ASN A 201 8.49 -15.00 -9.40
N LYS A 202 8.04 -15.21 -10.65
CA LYS A 202 6.97 -14.42 -11.27
C LYS A 202 5.67 -14.33 -10.44
N TRP A 203 5.29 -15.42 -9.76
CA TRP A 203 4.06 -15.44 -8.96
C TRP A 203 4.23 -14.71 -7.63
N GLU A 204 5.37 -14.85 -6.99
CA GLU A 204 5.69 -14.11 -5.76
C GLU A 204 5.71 -12.61 -6.04
N TYR A 205 6.42 -12.23 -7.10
CA TYR A 205 6.44 -10.86 -7.61
C TYR A 205 5.02 -10.33 -7.84
N LEU A 206 4.18 -11.06 -8.58
CA LEU A 206 2.82 -10.60 -8.90
C LEU A 206 1.97 -10.38 -7.64
N PHE A 207 1.91 -11.34 -6.73
CA PHE A 207 1.05 -11.23 -5.54
C PHE A 207 1.54 -10.16 -4.57
N ILE A 208 2.85 -10.08 -4.33
CA ILE A 208 3.42 -9.04 -3.47
C ILE A 208 3.22 -7.66 -4.12
N TRP A 209 3.38 -7.54 -5.44
CA TRP A 209 3.14 -6.30 -6.16
C TRP A 209 1.66 -5.86 -6.09
N ILE A 210 0.71 -6.78 -6.28
CA ILE A 210 -0.73 -6.49 -6.14
C ILE A 210 -1.03 -6.02 -4.72
N ALA A 211 -0.54 -6.74 -3.70
CA ALA A 211 -0.72 -6.41 -2.30
C ALA A 211 -0.23 -4.98 -1.96
N ILE A 212 0.99 -4.64 -2.37
CA ILE A 212 1.58 -3.31 -2.13
C ILE A 212 0.84 -2.23 -2.92
N SER A 213 0.58 -2.46 -4.21
CA SER A 213 -0.06 -1.46 -5.08
C SER A 213 -1.48 -1.13 -4.65
N PHE A 214 -2.24 -2.15 -4.23
CA PHE A 214 -3.60 -2.00 -3.72
C PHE A 214 -3.62 -1.10 -2.47
N ILE A 215 -2.75 -1.37 -1.50
CA ILE A 215 -2.62 -0.52 -0.31
C ILE A 215 -2.15 0.86 -0.65
N TRP A 216 -1.13 0.98 -1.50
CA TRP A 216 -0.57 2.26 -1.86
C TRP A 216 -1.64 3.18 -2.43
N LEU A 217 -2.42 2.70 -3.42
CA LEU A 217 -3.52 3.46 -4.00
C LEU A 217 -4.62 3.74 -2.98
N GLY A 218 -4.94 2.77 -2.12
CA GLY A 218 -5.93 2.96 -1.07
C GLY A 218 -5.52 4.01 -0.05
N CYS A 219 -4.26 4.06 0.37
CA CYS A 219 -3.75 5.08 1.28
C CYS A 219 -3.79 6.48 0.65
N VAL A 220 -3.53 6.63 -0.65
CA VAL A 220 -3.68 7.93 -1.33
C VAL A 220 -5.13 8.40 -1.27
N GLY A 221 -6.09 7.52 -1.58
CA GLY A 221 -7.51 7.84 -1.51
C GLY A 221 -7.97 8.17 -0.09
N ASP A 222 -7.55 7.38 0.90
CA ASP A 222 -7.97 7.52 2.30
C ASP A 222 -7.42 8.81 2.90
N LEU A 223 -6.16 9.15 2.60
CA LEU A 223 -5.57 10.44 2.99
C LEU A 223 -6.27 11.62 2.33
N ASN A 224 -6.62 11.50 1.05
CA ASN A 224 -7.33 12.57 0.34
C ASN A 224 -8.67 12.86 1.03
N THR A 225 -9.48 11.83 1.25
CA THR A 225 -10.78 11.94 1.93
C THR A 225 -10.62 12.51 3.35
N ARG A 226 -9.68 11.98 4.14
CA ARG A 226 -9.49 12.43 5.53
C ARG A 226 -9.05 13.88 5.62
N ILE A 227 -8.19 14.33 4.72
CA ILE A 227 -7.69 15.71 4.69
C ILE A 227 -8.76 16.68 4.23
N GLU A 228 -9.52 16.33 3.19
CA GLU A 228 -10.66 17.11 2.73
C GLU A 228 -11.66 17.35 3.86
N VAL A 229 -12.04 16.28 4.57
CA VAL A 229 -12.97 16.36 5.70
C VAL A 229 -12.40 17.23 6.84
N MET A 230 -11.13 17.06 7.21
CA MET A 230 -10.49 17.91 8.23
C MET A 230 -10.52 19.41 7.89
N PHE A 231 -10.30 19.78 6.62
CA PHE A 231 -10.30 21.18 6.19
C PHE A 231 -11.70 21.75 5.96
N ALA A 232 -12.69 20.91 5.62
CA ALA A 232 -14.10 21.30 5.51
C ALA A 232 -14.73 21.68 6.86
N LYS A 233 -14.02 21.47 7.99
CA LYS A 233 -14.55 21.52 9.37
C LYS A 233 -15.69 20.51 9.62
N ASP A 234 -15.87 19.58 8.71
CA ASP A 234 -16.74 18.44 8.90
C ASP A 234 -15.96 17.37 9.66
N SER A 235 -16.62 16.64 10.56
CA SER A 235 -16.06 15.37 11.04
C SER A 235 -16.31 14.31 9.96
N MET A 236 -15.41 13.32 9.83
CA MET A 236 -15.81 12.10 9.11
C MET A 236 -17.00 11.57 9.88
N ASN A 237 -18.14 11.42 9.20
CA ASN A 237 -19.38 10.97 9.82
C ASN A 237 -19.09 9.71 10.65
N GLY A 238 -19.09 9.86 11.97
CA GLY A 238 -18.89 8.76 12.91
C GLY A 238 -17.45 8.29 13.14
N GLU A 239 -16.39 9.10 12.92
CA GLU A 239 -15.02 8.76 13.39
C GLU A 239 -14.40 9.87 14.29
N PRO A 240 -13.97 9.55 15.53
CA PRO A 240 -13.25 10.47 16.40
C PRO A 240 -11.92 10.96 15.81
N LEU A 241 -11.54 12.21 16.10
CA LEU A 241 -10.30 12.84 15.59
C LEU A 241 -9.04 12.00 15.88
N LEU A 242 -8.94 11.41 17.08
CA LEU A 242 -7.80 10.58 17.46
C LEU A 242 -7.69 9.33 16.59
N ILE A 243 -8.81 8.67 16.29
CA ILE A 243 -8.84 7.49 15.41
C ILE A 243 -8.46 7.90 13.99
N SER A 244 -9.02 9.01 13.49
CA SER A 244 -8.66 9.53 12.17
C SER A 244 -7.16 9.85 12.06
N GLY A 245 -6.57 10.47 13.09
CA GLY A 245 -5.12 10.72 13.16
C GLY A 245 -4.26 9.45 13.12
N ILE A 246 -4.69 8.38 13.80
CA ILE A 246 -4.00 7.08 13.75
C ILE A 246 -4.05 6.48 12.34
N PHE A 247 -5.21 6.52 11.66
CA PHE A 247 -5.34 6.02 10.28
C PHE A 247 -4.53 6.87 9.29
N MET A 248 -4.51 8.20 9.45
CA MET A 248 -3.66 9.07 8.63
C MET A 248 -2.17 8.73 8.80
N LEU A 249 -1.71 8.57 10.05
CA LEU A 249 -0.33 8.19 10.32
C LEU A 249 0.00 6.82 9.70
N ALA A 250 -0.91 5.84 9.85
CA ALA A 250 -0.76 4.53 9.23
C ALA A 250 -0.67 4.62 7.70
N CYS A 251 -1.52 5.43 7.06
CA CYS A 251 -1.46 5.63 5.61
C CYS A 251 -0.15 6.25 5.16
N VAL A 252 0.39 7.23 5.89
CA VAL A 252 1.71 7.82 5.59
C VAL A 252 2.82 6.76 5.72
N LEU A 253 2.78 5.94 6.78
CA LEU A 253 3.74 4.85 6.97
C LEU A 253 3.63 3.79 5.87
N PHE A 254 2.42 3.44 5.45
CA PHE A 254 2.19 2.50 4.34
C PHE A 254 2.62 3.06 3.00
N LEU A 255 2.40 4.34 2.72
CA LEU A 255 2.95 4.98 1.53
C LEU A 255 4.48 4.95 1.56
N TYR A 256 5.09 5.26 2.71
CA TYR A 256 6.54 5.24 2.88
C TYR A 256 7.13 3.85 2.64
N ALA A 257 6.68 2.85 3.40
CA ALA A 257 7.18 1.48 3.33
C ALA A 257 6.79 0.81 1.99
N GLY A 258 5.54 0.99 1.55
CA GLY A 258 5.03 0.42 0.33
C GLY A 258 5.77 0.92 -0.91
N THR A 259 6.13 2.21 -0.97
CA THR A 259 6.90 2.72 -2.11
C THR A 259 8.32 2.13 -2.15
N LEU A 260 8.98 2.03 -1.00
CA LEU A 260 10.30 1.42 -0.88
C LEU A 260 10.28 -0.06 -1.32
N MET A 261 9.31 -0.82 -0.81
CA MET A 261 9.13 -2.22 -1.15
C MET A 261 8.76 -2.40 -2.63
N MET A 262 7.87 -1.57 -3.18
CA MET A 262 7.49 -1.61 -4.60
C MET A 262 8.69 -1.35 -5.51
N ARG A 263 9.55 -0.38 -5.17
CA ARG A 263 10.82 -0.13 -5.87
C ARG A 263 11.71 -1.36 -5.83
N ASN A 264 11.98 -1.90 -4.65
CA ASN A 264 12.90 -3.03 -4.48
C ASN A 264 12.40 -4.28 -5.19
N LEU A 265 11.10 -4.58 -5.07
CA LEU A 265 10.45 -5.71 -5.73
C LEU A 265 10.48 -5.58 -7.27
N SER A 266 10.19 -4.39 -7.78
CA SER A 266 10.21 -4.11 -9.23
C SER A 266 11.62 -4.18 -9.81
N THR A 267 12.61 -3.59 -9.11
CA THR A 267 14.03 -3.69 -9.48
C THR A 267 14.49 -5.15 -9.48
N SER A 268 14.20 -5.89 -8.41
CA SER A 268 14.59 -7.30 -8.26
C SER A 268 14.03 -8.17 -9.39
N ARG A 269 12.75 -8.01 -9.75
CA ARG A 269 12.14 -8.77 -10.84
C ARG A 269 12.66 -8.36 -12.21
N ALA A 270 12.88 -7.07 -12.43
CA ALA A 270 13.46 -6.56 -13.66
C ALA A 270 14.89 -7.10 -13.87
N LEU A 271 15.69 -7.19 -12.81
CA LEU A 271 17.01 -7.83 -12.83
C LEU A 271 16.91 -9.34 -13.08
N THR A 272 16.03 -10.05 -12.36
CA THR A 272 15.80 -11.50 -12.53
C THR A 272 15.43 -11.89 -13.97
N THR A 273 14.75 -11.00 -14.70
CA THR A 273 14.36 -11.25 -16.09
C THR A 273 15.37 -10.71 -17.11
N GLY A 274 16.39 -9.97 -16.67
CA GLY A 274 17.37 -9.31 -17.55
C GLY A 274 16.84 -8.06 -18.26
N TRP A 275 15.68 -7.54 -17.87
CA TRP A 275 15.03 -6.36 -18.48
C TRP A 275 15.26 -5.07 -17.70
N TYR A 276 16.17 -5.08 -16.73
CA TYR A 276 16.43 -3.90 -15.89
C TYR A 276 16.77 -2.68 -16.74
N SER A 277 15.93 -1.66 -16.63
CA SER A 277 16.17 -0.34 -17.21
C SER A 277 15.47 0.71 -16.35
N PRO A 278 16.00 1.95 -16.31
CA PRO A 278 15.32 3.05 -15.63
C PRO A 278 13.90 3.30 -16.17
N TRP A 279 13.66 3.05 -17.46
CA TRP A 279 12.34 3.21 -18.07
C TRP A 279 11.33 2.20 -17.57
N LEU A 280 11.76 0.93 -17.45
CA LEU A 280 10.89 -0.10 -16.90
C LEU A 280 10.54 0.22 -15.45
N LEU A 281 11.49 0.72 -14.65
CA LEU A 281 11.20 1.20 -13.29
C LEU A 281 10.23 2.37 -13.27
N LEU A 282 10.41 3.37 -14.15
CA LEU A 282 9.49 4.49 -14.26
C LEU A 282 8.06 4.01 -14.56
N LEU A 283 7.90 3.04 -15.47
CA LEU A 283 6.58 2.48 -15.79
C LEU A 283 5.93 1.82 -14.57
N HIS A 284 6.68 1.10 -13.72
CA HIS A 284 6.16 0.52 -12.48
C HIS A 284 5.66 1.59 -11.48
N LEU A 285 6.25 2.78 -11.51
CA LEU A 285 5.95 3.87 -10.60
C LEU A 285 4.84 4.82 -11.10
N ILE A 286 4.31 4.63 -12.30
CA ILE A 286 3.19 5.44 -12.81
C ILE A 286 1.88 4.67 -12.60
N PRO A 287 0.98 5.12 -11.70
CA PRO A 287 -0.32 4.49 -11.52
C PRO A 287 -1.08 4.35 -12.84
N GLY A 288 -1.70 3.18 -13.07
CA GLY A 288 -2.42 2.86 -14.31
C GLY A 288 -1.53 2.30 -15.41
N VAL A 289 -0.37 2.91 -15.66
CA VAL A 289 0.62 2.42 -16.65
C VAL A 289 1.44 1.26 -16.09
N ASN A 290 1.58 1.18 -14.77
CA ASN A 290 2.26 0.13 -14.04
C ASN A 290 1.82 -1.30 -14.40
N VAL A 291 0.57 -1.51 -14.79
CA VAL A 291 0.06 -2.82 -15.27
C VAL A 291 0.86 -3.35 -16.47
N ILE A 292 1.29 -2.47 -17.38
CA ILE A 292 2.10 -2.85 -18.55
C ILE A 292 3.46 -3.39 -18.09
N ALA A 293 4.12 -2.68 -17.18
CA ALA A 293 5.42 -3.08 -16.66
C ALA A 293 5.36 -4.42 -15.92
N VAL A 294 4.31 -4.62 -15.13
CA VAL A 294 4.05 -5.89 -14.43
C VAL A 294 3.79 -7.02 -15.39
N ALA A 295 2.98 -6.79 -16.43
CA ALA A 295 2.70 -7.80 -17.45
C ALA A 295 3.99 -8.24 -18.16
N LEU A 296 4.82 -7.28 -18.58
CA LEU A 296 6.12 -7.56 -19.18
C LEU A 296 6.99 -8.41 -18.23
N CYS A 297 7.18 -7.97 -16.98
CA CYS A 297 7.97 -8.69 -15.98
C CYS A 297 7.43 -10.09 -15.65
N PHE A 298 6.11 -10.27 -15.67
CA PHE A 298 5.45 -11.54 -15.34
C PHE A 298 5.59 -12.57 -16.46
N PHE A 299 5.41 -12.15 -17.72
CA PHE A 299 5.47 -13.03 -18.87
C PHE A 299 6.89 -13.26 -19.41
N SER A 300 7.86 -12.41 -19.03
CA SER A 300 9.27 -12.63 -19.35
C SER A 300 9.83 -13.90 -18.70
N ALA A 301 10.68 -14.61 -19.45
CA ALA A 301 11.44 -15.74 -18.95
C ALA A 301 12.43 -15.31 -17.87
N GLU A 302 12.66 -16.19 -16.90
CA GLU A 302 13.66 -15.97 -15.86
C GLU A 302 15.04 -16.28 -16.46
N ARG A 303 16.00 -15.35 -16.28
CA ARG A 303 17.38 -15.59 -16.67
C ARG A 303 18.03 -16.52 -15.64
N GLU A 304 18.88 -17.44 -16.09
CA GLU A 304 19.78 -18.15 -15.19
C GLU A 304 20.80 -17.14 -14.63
N GLY A 305 20.59 -16.71 -13.38
CA GLY A 305 21.39 -15.70 -12.73
C GLY A 305 21.30 -15.80 -11.22
N THR A 306 22.39 -15.50 -10.54
CA THR A 306 22.50 -15.45 -9.09
C THR A 306 22.20 -14.04 -8.57
N VAL A 307 22.05 -13.92 -7.25
CA VAL A 307 21.89 -12.61 -6.58
C VAL A 307 23.07 -11.68 -6.90
N VAL A 308 24.28 -12.25 -7.00
CA VAL A 308 25.50 -11.50 -7.34
C VAL A 308 25.46 -10.99 -8.77
N ASP A 309 25.00 -11.81 -9.73
CA ASP A 309 24.85 -11.39 -11.13
C ASP A 309 23.87 -10.20 -11.25
N ASN A 310 22.76 -10.25 -10.50
CA ASN A 310 21.81 -9.14 -10.42
C ASN A 310 22.46 -7.87 -9.83
N GLY A 311 23.32 -8.00 -8.83
CA GLY A 311 24.07 -6.88 -8.26
C GLY A 311 25.06 -6.25 -9.23
N LEU A 312 25.75 -7.06 -10.03
CA LEU A 312 26.63 -6.60 -11.10
C LEU A 312 25.84 -5.89 -12.20
N ASP A 313 24.72 -6.46 -12.65
CA ASP A 313 23.86 -5.85 -13.67
C ASP A 313 23.28 -4.52 -13.18
N TYR A 314 22.85 -4.45 -11.92
CA TYR A 314 22.34 -3.23 -11.31
C TYR A 314 23.40 -2.12 -11.25
N THR A 315 24.61 -2.44 -10.80
CA THR A 315 25.70 -1.46 -10.66
C THR A 315 26.20 -0.98 -12.03
N ASN A 316 26.27 -1.86 -13.02
CA ASN A 316 26.77 -1.56 -14.36
C ASN A 316 25.72 -0.97 -15.32
N ALA A 317 24.44 -0.92 -14.93
CA ALA A 317 23.38 -0.42 -15.81
C ALA A 317 23.63 1.03 -16.26
N ASP A 318 23.60 1.26 -17.58
CA ASP A 318 23.72 2.59 -18.16
C ASP A 318 22.48 3.45 -17.84
N ARG A 319 22.72 4.52 -17.08
CA ARG A 319 21.72 5.50 -16.66
C ARG A 319 21.92 6.85 -17.35
N GLY A 320 22.95 7.01 -18.19
CA GLY A 320 23.39 8.29 -18.71
C GLY A 320 22.33 9.00 -19.55
N LEU A 321 21.69 8.28 -20.48
CA LEU A 321 20.61 8.83 -21.31
C LEU A 321 19.38 9.20 -20.47
N ALA A 322 18.94 8.31 -19.58
CA ALA A 322 17.80 8.55 -18.71
C ALA A 322 18.02 9.78 -17.80
N LYS A 323 19.23 9.94 -17.22
CA LYS A 323 19.60 11.14 -16.45
C LYS A 323 19.41 12.43 -17.26
N LYS A 324 19.96 12.47 -18.48
CA LYS A 324 19.85 13.65 -19.37
C LYS A 324 18.41 13.97 -19.74
N ILE A 325 17.63 12.95 -20.09
CA ILE A 325 16.22 13.12 -20.45
C ILE A 325 15.42 13.64 -19.26
N MET A 326 15.61 13.07 -18.06
CA MET A 326 14.87 13.50 -16.87
C MET A 326 15.17 14.94 -16.47
N ILE A 327 16.44 15.39 -16.57
CA ILE A 327 16.80 16.81 -16.37
C ILE A 327 16.07 17.67 -17.39
N THR A 328 16.12 17.28 -18.66
CA THR A 328 15.53 18.04 -19.76
C THR A 328 14.01 18.17 -19.60
N ILE A 329 13.31 17.07 -19.31
CA ILE A 329 11.87 17.06 -19.04
C ILE A 329 11.55 17.94 -17.83
N GLY A 330 12.29 17.81 -16.72
CA GLY A 330 12.08 18.62 -15.52
C GLY A 330 12.22 20.12 -15.77
N ILE A 331 13.17 20.52 -16.62
CA ILE A 331 13.36 21.91 -17.05
C ILE A 331 12.21 22.35 -17.96
N ILE A 332 11.85 21.57 -18.99
CA ILE A 332 10.75 21.89 -19.92
C ILE A 332 9.43 22.08 -19.15
N VAL A 333 9.11 21.17 -18.23
CA VAL A 333 7.90 21.27 -17.39
C VAL A 333 7.95 22.52 -16.52
N THR A 334 9.10 22.85 -15.93
CA THR A 334 9.26 24.08 -15.14
C THR A 334 9.08 25.34 -16.01
N VAL A 335 9.64 25.38 -17.21
CA VAL A 335 9.47 26.49 -18.16
C VAL A 335 8.01 26.64 -18.58
N TYR A 336 7.33 25.53 -18.86
CA TYR A 336 5.90 25.52 -19.14
C TYR A 336 5.07 26.04 -17.96
N ASN A 337 5.42 25.69 -16.72
CA ASN A 337 4.76 26.22 -15.53
C ASN A 337 4.98 27.73 -15.35
N ILE A 338 6.17 28.24 -15.65
CA ILE A 338 6.42 29.69 -15.68
C ILE A 338 5.54 30.36 -16.73
N TYR A 339 5.46 29.81 -17.94
CA TYR A 339 4.59 30.33 -19.00
C TYR A 339 3.13 30.37 -18.55
N ASN A 340 2.60 29.27 -18.00
CA ASN A 340 1.22 29.22 -17.51
C ASN A 340 0.96 30.23 -16.39
N MET A 341 1.90 30.40 -15.46
CA MET A 341 1.78 31.39 -14.39
C MET A 341 1.69 32.83 -14.92
N LEU A 342 2.34 33.12 -16.05
CA LEU A 342 2.35 34.45 -16.68
C LEU A 342 1.14 34.71 -17.56
N VAL A 343 0.56 33.68 -18.18
CA VAL A 343 -0.51 33.81 -19.18
C VAL A 343 -1.90 33.52 -18.60
N VAL A 344 -1.99 32.64 -17.60
CA VAL A 344 -3.27 32.27 -16.98
C VAL A 344 -3.51 33.14 -15.74
N PRO A 345 -4.70 33.76 -15.58
CA PRO A 345 -5.01 34.52 -14.38
C PRO A 345 -5.01 33.59 -13.16
N THR A 346 -3.96 33.67 -12.36
CA THR A 346 -3.75 32.80 -11.19
C THR A 346 -4.47 33.28 -9.92
N GLY A 347 -5.05 34.48 -9.92
CA GLY A 347 -5.65 35.10 -8.73
C GLY A 347 -4.64 35.48 -7.63
N LEU A 348 -3.35 35.26 -7.85
CA LEU A 348 -2.28 35.57 -6.91
C LEU A 348 -1.89 37.05 -6.98
N ARG A 349 -1.58 37.64 -5.81
CA ARG A 349 -0.99 38.98 -5.74
C ARG A 349 0.41 38.98 -6.37
N LEU A 350 0.86 40.14 -6.85
CA LEU A 350 2.17 40.33 -7.51
C LEU A 350 3.34 39.73 -6.70
N LEU A 351 3.31 39.88 -5.37
CA LEU A 351 4.31 39.31 -4.48
C LEU A 351 4.33 37.76 -4.50
N GLY A 352 3.16 37.11 -4.58
CA GLY A 352 3.06 35.66 -4.70
C GLY A 352 3.60 35.15 -6.03
N ILE A 353 3.33 35.87 -7.11
CA ILE A 353 3.90 35.57 -8.45
C ILE A 353 5.43 35.69 -8.42
N GLY A 354 5.97 36.74 -7.78
CA GLY A 354 7.41 36.93 -7.64
C GLY A 354 8.09 35.79 -6.87
N ILE A 355 7.51 35.35 -5.75
CA ILE A 355 8.03 34.21 -4.96
C ILE A 355 8.00 32.93 -5.79
N LEU A 356 6.88 32.63 -6.47
CA LEU A 356 6.77 31.44 -7.31
C LEU A 356 7.76 31.45 -8.48
N LEU A 357 7.99 32.61 -9.10
CA LEU A 357 9.00 32.75 -10.14
C LEU A 357 10.39 32.39 -9.63
N VAL A 358 10.78 32.90 -8.45
CA VAL A 358 12.05 32.56 -7.82
C VAL A 358 12.14 31.06 -7.54
N VAL A 359 11.08 30.44 -7.02
CA VAL A 359 11.01 29.00 -6.79
C VAL A 359 11.19 28.21 -8.08
N TYR A 360 10.54 28.60 -9.18
CA TYR A 360 10.73 27.93 -10.48
C TYR A 360 12.15 28.08 -11.03
N LEU A 361 12.76 29.26 -10.92
CA LEU A 361 14.15 29.45 -11.33
C LEU A 361 15.12 28.59 -10.51
N LEU A 362 14.94 28.55 -9.18
CA LEU A 362 15.73 27.69 -8.30
C LEU A 362 15.50 26.21 -8.59
N LYS A 363 14.30 25.82 -9.00
CA LYS A 363 13.96 24.46 -9.44
C LYS A 363 14.71 24.07 -10.73
N ILE A 364 14.86 24.97 -11.70
CA ILE A 364 15.70 24.75 -12.89
C ILE A 364 17.16 24.53 -12.48
N VAL A 365 17.68 25.36 -11.58
CA VAL A 365 19.06 25.19 -11.05
C VAL A 365 19.21 23.84 -10.36
N ALA A 366 18.23 23.44 -9.54
CA ALA A 366 18.23 22.14 -8.89
C ALA A 366 18.26 20.99 -9.91
N TYR A 367 17.47 21.06 -10.99
CA TYR A 367 17.49 20.07 -12.06
C TYR A 367 18.86 19.94 -12.74
N ILE A 368 19.49 21.07 -13.09
CA ILE A 368 20.83 21.09 -13.69
C ILE A 368 21.87 20.48 -12.73
N ARG A 369 21.69 20.69 -11.42
CA ARG A 369 22.63 20.24 -10.39
C ARG A 369 22.36 18.82 -9.86
N LEU A 370 21.32 18.14 -10.33
CA LEU A 370 20.98 16.76 -9.93
C LEU A 370 22.13 15.74 -10.03
N PRO A 371 23.05 15.79 -11.01
CA PRO A 371 24.14 14.81 -11.07
C PRO A 371 25.22 15.01 -10.00
N TYR A 372 25.32 16.20 -9.40
CA TYR A 372 26.49 16.59 -8.61
C TYR A 372 26.37 16.25 -7.12
N ASN A 373 25.17 16.35 -6.54
CA ASN A 373 24.94 16.00 -5.13
C ASN A 373 23.48 15.60 -4.85
N LYS A 374 23.29 14.56 -4.03
CA LYS A 374 21.98 14.04 -3.59
C LYS A 374 21.09 15.12 -2.97
N ILE A 375 21.70 16.16 -2.37
CA ILE A 375 20.97 17.32 -1.84
C ILE A 375 20.05 17.98 -2.88
N PHE A 376 20.46 18.01 -4.15
CA PHE A 376 19.69 18.65 -5.21
C PHE A 376 18.42 17.86 -5.57
N VAL A 377 18.38 16.55 -5.29
CA VAL A 377 17.13 15.75 -5.40
C VAL A 377 16.12 16.24 -4.37
N TYR A 378 16.53 16.36 -3.09
CA TYR A 378 15.66 16.87 -2.03
C TYR A 378 15.18 18.28 -2.31
N VAL A 379 16.06 19.15 -2.80
CA VAL A 379 15.72 20.53 -3.17
C VAL A 379 14.72 20.56 -4.34
N ALA A 380 14.94 19.78 -5.39
CA ALA A 380 14.01 19.72 -6.52
C ALA A 380 12.63 19.20 -6.10
N VAL A 381 12.58 18.18 -5.24
CA VAL A 381 11.34 17.63 -4.69
C VAL A 381 10.66 18.64 -3.77
N GLY A 382 11.40 19.29 -2.88
CA GLY A 382 10.88 20.35 -2.01
C GLY A 382 10.26 21.51 -2.79
N PHE A 383 10.90 21.95 -3.87
CA PHE A 383 10.32 22.97 -4.76
C PHE A 383 9.08 22.45 -5.49
N ASN A 384 9.02 21.19 -5.91
CA ASN A 384 7.78 20.62 -6.46
C ASN A 384 6.63 20.66 -5.43
N ILE A 385 6.88 20.25 -4.18
CA ILE A 385 5.88 20.28 -3.11
C ILE A 385 5.40 21.72 -2.88
N LEU A 386 6.32 22.69 -2.76
CA LEU A 386 5.97 24.09 -2.59
C LEU A 386 5.10 24.59 -3.76
N THR A 387 5.48 24.30 -5.00
CA THR A 387 4.71 24.75 -6.17
C THR A 387 3.28 24.20 -6.19
N ILE A 388 3.08 22.98 -5.71
CA ILE A 388 1.76 22.34 -5.64
C ILE A 388 0.95 22.84 -4.44
N ALA A 389 1.60 23.13 -3.30
CA ALA A 389 0.93 23.75 -2.16
C ALA A 389 0.35 25.13 -2.51
N TYR A 390 1.03 25.87 -3.39
CA TYR A 390 0.55 27.16 -3.89
C TYR A 390 -0.59 27.07 -4.92
N SER A 391 -0.83 25.91 -5.54
CA SER A 391 -1.88 25.79 -6.57
C SER A 391 -3.29 25.62 -6.01
N ILE A 392 -3.45 25.42 -4.68
CA ILE A 392 -4.74 25.21 -3.97
C ILE A 392 -5.67 24.31 -4.80
N ASP A 393 -5.21 23.11 -5.12
CA ASP A 393 -5.94 22.13 -5.93
C ASP A 393 -6.50 21.02 -5.02
N ASP A 394 -7.76 20.64 -5.22
CA ASP A 394 -8.44 19.56 -4.49
C ASP A 394 -7.74 18.20 -4.64
N ARG A 395 -6.84 18.06 -5.62
CA ARG A 395 -6.02 16.88 -5.89
C ARG A 395 -4.64 16.95 -5.24
N PHE A 396 -4.43 17.85 -4.29
CA PHE A 396 -3.14 18.07 -3.61
C PHE A 396 -2.48 16.77 -3.13
N ILE A 397 -3.25 15.86 -2.52
CA ILE A 397 -2.72 14.59 -1.99
C ILE A 397 -2.32 13.61 -3.10
N ILE A 398 -3.06 13.59 -4.20
CA ILE A 398 -2.70 12.80 -5.38
C ILE A 398 -1.38 13.31 -5.96
N TYR A 399 -1.22 14.63 -6.08
CA TYR A 399 0.04 15.19 -6.58
C TYR A 399 1.21 14.96 -5.62
N LEU A 400 0.98 15.05 -4.30
CA LEU A 400 2.01 14.79 -3.30
C LEU A 400 2.47 13.33 -3.35
N SER A 401 1.55 12.38 -3.53
CA SER A 401 1.89 10.96 -3.67
C SER A 401 2.66 10.67 -4.96
N LEU A 402 2.30 11.33 -6.08
CA LEU A 402 3.07 11.25 -7.33
C LEU A 402 4.47 11.87 -7.21
N ILE A 403 4.60 13.01 -6.52
CA ILE A 403 5.92 13.60 -6.19
C ILE A 403 6.74 12.61 -5.37
N TYR A 404 6.12 11.87 -4.45
CA TYR A 404 6.82 10.90 -3.63
C TYR A 404 7.36 9.72 -4.46
N LEU A 405 6.58 9.18 -5.41
CA LEU A 405 7.07 8.19 -6.38
C LEU A 405 8.20 8.76 -7.23
N TYR A 406 8.05 10.02 -7.68
CA TYR A 406 9.05 10.73 -8.46
C TYR A 406 10.37 10.94 -7.69
N TYR A 407 10.30 11.27 -6.40
CA TYR A 407 11.47 11.35 -5.52
C TYR A 407 12.27 10.05 -5.53
N TYR A 408 11.60 8.90 -5.33
CA TYR A 408 12.29 7.62 -5.34
C TYR A 408 12.90 7.29 -6.70
N PHE A 409 12.20 7.62 -7.78
CA PHE A 409 12.73 7.45 -9.12
C PHE A 409 14.00 8.28 -9.33
N LEU A 410 14.01 9.54 -8.89
CA LEU A 410 15.21 10.39 -8.96
C LEU A 410 16.37 9.84 -8.13
N ILE A 411 16.11 9.35 -6.91
CA ILE A 411 17.14 8.72 -6.10
C ILE A 411 17.71 7.50 -6.81
N GLU A 412 16.87 6.60 -7.32
CA GLU A 412 17.29 5.39 -8.02
C GLU A 412 18.08 5.69 -9.30
N LEU A 413 17.72 6.75 -10.01
CA LEU A 413 18.36 7.14 -11.26
C LEU A 413 19.70 7.85 -11.03
N PHE A 414 19.76 8.83 -10.13
CA PHE A 414 20.95 9.67 -9.93
C PHE A 414 21.93 9.11 -8.90
N TYR A 415 21.42 8.46 -7.86
CA TYR A 415 22.17 7.94 -6.71
C TYR A 415 21.76 6.49 -6.41
N PRO A 416 21.98 5.55 -7.36
CA PRO A 416 21.66 4.14 -7.14
C PRO A 416 22.53 3.60 -6.01
N GLU A 417 21.88 3.22 -4.91
CA GLU A 417 22.51 2.61 -3.74
C GLU A 417 21.96 1.18 -3.58
N LEU A 418 22.85 0.24 -3.26
CA LEU A 418 22.49 -1.09 -2.75
C LEU A 418 22.54 -1.05 -1.21
N GLU A 419 21.80 -1.96 -0.57
CA GLU A 419 21.88 -2.09 0.89
C GLU A 419 23.31 -2.54 1.29
N PRO A 420 23.82 -2.16 2.47
CA PRO A 420 25.18 -2.50 2.89
C PRO A 420 25.50 -4.00 2.80
N GLU A 421 24.53 -4.85 3.16
CA GLU A 421 24.65 -6.30 3.10
C GLU A 421 24.81 -6.80 1.66
N ASP A 422 24.00 -6.28 0.73
CA ASP A 422 24.09 -6.57 -0.71
C ASP A 422 25.44 -6.10 -1.29
N ILE A 423 25.97 -4.95 -0.82
CA ILE A 423 27.27 -4.43 -1.24
C ILE A 423 28.40 -5.38 -0.82
N MET A 424 28.38 -5.90 0.41
CA MET A 424 29.40 -6.84 0.86
C MET A 424 29.36 -8.13 0.04
N GLU A 425 28.16 -8.64 -0.27
CA GLU A 425 28.01 -9.85 -1.08
C GLU A 425 28.59 -9.67 -2.50
N VAL A 426 28.34 -8.53 -3.14
CA VAL A 426 28.89 -8.22 -4.48
C VAL A 426 30.41 -8.00 -4.43
N LYS A 427 30.93 -7.28 -3.42
CA LYS A 427 32.38 -7.00 -3.29
C LYS A 427 33.22 -8.25 -3.02
N ASN A 428 32.74 -9.13 -2.16
CA ASN A 428 33.41 -10.39 -1.83
C ASN A 428 33.65 -11.27 -3.07
N VAL A 429 32.77 -11.20 -4.07
CA VAL A 429 32.92 -11.94 -5.34
C VAL A 429 33.81 -11.19 -6.35
N GLN A 430 33.82 -9.85 -6.31
CA GLN A 430 34.72 -9.03 -7.12
C GLN A 430 36.20 -9.09 -6.66
N GLY A 431 36.49 -9.71 -5.52
CA GLY A 431 37.85 -9.80 -4.97
C GLY A 431 38.39 -8.46 -4.47
N ILE A 432 37.50 -7.56 -4.03
CA ILE A 432 37.82 -6.24 -3.47
C ILE A 432 37.57 -6.22 -1.97
#